data_AF-V3YX69-F1
#
_entry.id   AF-V3YX69-F1
#
_cell.length_a   1.000
_cell.length_b   1.000
_cell.length_c   1.000
_cell.angle_alpha   90.00
_cell.angle_beta   90.00
_cell.angle_gamma   90.00
#
_symmetry.space_group_name_H-M   'P 1'
#
loop_
_entity.id
_entity.type
_entity.pdbx_description
1 polymer ?
#
loop_
_entity_poly.entity_id
_entity_poly.type
_entity_poly.pdbx_seq_one_letter_code
_entity_poly.pdbx_strand_id
1 'polypeptide(L)'
;MANAAANQTSSKVKNINFVAQDQIWKDHVSGEIVAAKNWPETWDFLNKKYEDLVEEDFPQITERMKNKSSTKKDLTSLVQVRPVTPIEEYIHVKPSPRPFPKTTSQMVGWRSADRSLALEKYGKYSRPKGGLVKQLNWPNEAVS
;
A
#
# COMPACT_ATOMS: atom_id res chain seq x y z
N MET A 1 40.98 11.45 47.13
CA MET A 1 40.83 11.27 45.67
C MET A 1 41.94 10.32 45.25
N ALA A 2 41.76 9.12 44.69
CA ALA A 2 40.62 8.44 44.10
C ALA A 2 40.76 6.92 44.36
N ASN A 3 39.63 6.22 44.53
CA ASN A 3 39.57 4.77 44.66
C ASN A 3 39.75 4.11 43.28
N ALA A 4 40.82 3.33 43.10
CA ALA A 4 40.92 2.41 41.96
C ALA A 4 40.29 1.06 42.38
N ALA A 5 38.99 0.92 42.11
CA ALA A 5 38.29 -0.34 42.24
C ALA A 5 38.88 -1.35 41.24
N ALA A 6 39.66 -2.29 41.76
CA ALA A 6 40.02 -3.50 41.03
C ALA A 6 38.75 -4.30 40.79
N ASN A 7 38.18 -4.18 39.59
CA ASN A 7 37.11 -5.04 39.10
C ASN A 7 37.63 -6.47 39.05
N GLN A 8 37.44 -7.21 40.14
CA GLN A 8 37.40 -8.66 40.09
C GLN A 8 36.15 -9.02 39.29
N THR A 9 36.25 -9.00 37.96
CA THR A 9 35.35 -9.79 37.12
C THR A 9 35.70 -11.24 37.43
N SER A 10 35.07 -11.79 38.47
CA SER A 10 34.91 -13.23 38.58
C SER A 10 34.12 -13.62 37.33
N SER A 11 34.82 -13.94 36.24
CA SER A 11 34.25 -14.69 35.14
C SER A 11 33.85 -16.01 35.79
N LYS A 12 32.62 -16.04 36.26
CA LYS A 12 31.96 -17.20 36.84
C LYS A 12 32.02 -18.22 35.72
N VAL A 13 33.06 -19.07 35.75
CA VAL A 13 33.21 -20.19 34.84
C VAL A 13 31.89 -20.91 34.98
N LYS A 14 31.03 -20.75 33.96
CA LYS A 14 29.77 -21.46 33.95
C LYS A 14 30.23 -22.90 33.92
N ASN A 15 30.13 -23.58 35.06
CA ASN A 15 30.41 -24.99 35.19
C ASN A 15 29.22 -25.68 34.51
N ILE A 16 29.16 -25.52 33.19
CA ILE A 16 28.11 -26.10 32.37
C ILE A 16 28.55 -27.54 32.25
N ASN A 17 27.72 -28.43 32.76
CA ASN A 17 27.92 -29.85 32.57
C ASN A 17 28.07 -30.11 31.07
N PHE A 18 29.29 -30.40 30.61
CA PHE A 18 29.59 -30.58 29.19
C PHE A 18 28.78 -31.71 28.58
N VAL A 19 28.38 -32.69 29.39
CA VAL A 19 27.45 -33.77 29.00
C VAL A 19 26.07 -33.22 28.70
N ALA A 20 25.58 -32.27 29.51
CA ALA A 20 24.30 -31.62 29.27
C ALA A 20 24.33 -30.75 28.01
N GLN A 21 25.45 -30.06 27.75
CA GLN A 21 25.65 -29.32 26.49
C GLN A 21 25.68 -30.22 25.27
N ASP A 22 26.43 -31.33 25.35
CA ASP A 22 26.49 -32.33 24.28
C ASP A 22 25.13 -32.95 24.00
N GLN A 23 24.35 -33.25 25.05
CA GLN A 23 22.99 -33.77 24.89
C GLN A 23 22.06 -32.75 24.22
N ILE A 24 22.09 -31.47 24.64
CA ILE A 24 21.30 -30.41 23.99
C ILE A 24 21.66 -30.28 22.51
N TRP A 25 22.95 -30.35 22.18
CA TRP A 25 23.39 -30.29 20.79
C TRP A 25 22.87 -31.49 19.99
N LYS A 26 22.97 -32.70 20.53
CA LYS A 26 22.42 -33.92 19.92
C LYS A 26 20.92 -33.81 19.70
N ASP A 27 20.18 -33.31 20.68
CA ASP A 27 18.73 -33.14 20.58
C ASP A 27 18.38 -32.15 19.46
N HIS A 28 19.09 -31.01 19.36
CA HIS A 28 18.90 -30.06 18.25
C HIS A 28 19.19 -30.68 16.89
N VAL A 29 20.32 -31.37 16.73
CA VAL A 29 20.67 -32.02 15.46
C VAL A 29 19.62 -33.07 15.10
N SER A 30 19.14 -33.85 16.08
CA SER A 30 18.10 -34.85 15.84
C SER A 30 16.78 -34.20 15.42
N GLY A 31 16.41 -33.08 16.04
CA GLY A 31 15.21 -32.30 15.70
C GLY A 31 15.31 -31.69 14.31
N GLU A 32 16.48 -31.18 13.93
CA GLU A 32 16.72 -30.62 12.60
C GLU A 32 16.59 -31.71 11.52
N ILE A 33 17.15 -32.90 11.74
CA ILE A 33 17.02 -34.03 10.81
C ILE A 33 15.56 -34.44 10.63
N VAL A 34 14.78 -34.51 11.71
CA VAL A 34 13.35 -34.85 11.65
C VAL A 34 12.58 -33.74 10.94
N ALA A 35 12.85 -32.48 11.27
CA ALA A 35 12.22 -31.34 10.62
C ALA A 35 12.53 -31.31 9.12
N ALA A 36 13.78 -31.56 8.71
CA ALA A 36 14.18 -31.61 7.31
C ALA A 36 13.50 -32.76 6.54
N LYS A 37 13.27 -33.90 7.19
CA LYS A 37 12.54 -35.03 6.59
C LYS A 37 11.04 -34.73 6.43
N ASN A 38 10.44 -34.05 7.40
CA ASN A 38 9.02 -33.70 7.38
C ASN A 38 8.74 -32.40 6.59
N TRP A 39 9.79 -31.66 6.24
CA TRP A 39 9.69 -30.38 5.54
C TRP A 39 8.97 -30.49 4.21
N PRO A 40 9.30 -31.46 3.31
CA PRO A 40 8.58 -31.61 2.05
C PRO A 40 7.10 -31.86 2.29
N GLU A 41 6.70 -32.79 3.15
CA GLU A 41 5.28 -33.08 3.39
C GLU A 41 4.49 -31.86 3.90
N THR A 42 5.07 -31.09 4.81
CA THR A 42 4.37 -29.95 5.44
C THR A 42 4.39 -28.69 4.57
N TRP A 43 5.46 -28.51 3.79
CA TRP A 43 5.75 -27.27 3.06
C TRP A 43 5.87 -27.44 1.54
N ASP A 44 5.48 -28.59 0.98
CA ASP A 44 5.54 -28.86 -0.47
C ASP A 44 4.77 -27.80 -1.27
N PHE A 45 3.70 -27.26 -0.69
CA PHE A 45 2.87 -26.25 -1.31
C PHE A 45 3.63 -24.97 -1.69
N LEU A 46 4.78 -24.68 -1.06
CA LEU A 46 5.64 -23.56 -1.44
C LEU A 46 6.31 -23.75 -2.81
N ASN A 47 6.46 -25.00 -3.25
CA ASN A 47 7.00 -25.34 -4.57
C ASN A 47 5.90 -25.51 -5.63
N LYS A 48 4.64 -25.68 -5.23
CA LYS A 48 3.50 -25.80 -6.14
C LYS A 48 3.05 -24.43 -6.67
N LYS A 49 2.43 -24.42 -7.86
CA LYS A 49 1.80 -23.19 -8.36
C LYS A 49 0.49 -22.96 -7.62
N TYR A 50 0.14 -21.69 -7.45
CA TYR A 50 -1.12 -21.30 -6.82
C TYR A 50 -2.35 -21.94 -7.52
N GLU A 51 -2.33 -22.04 -8.84
CA GLU A 51 -3.42 -22.63 -9.62
C GLU A 51 -3.68 -24.09 -9.22
N ASP A 52 -2.62 -24.89 -9.08
CA ASP A 52 -2.71 -26.31 -8.71
C ASP A 52 -3.27 -26.48 -7.29
N LEU A 53 -2.86 -25.62 -6.36
CA LEU A 53 -3.36 -25.62 -4.97
C LEU A 53 -4.86 -25.32 -4.91
N VAL A 54 -5.32 -24.34 -5.69
CA VAL A 54 -6.73 -23.98 -5.74
C VAL A 54 -7.56 -25.05 -6.44
N GLU A 55 -7.00 -25.79 -7.41
CA GLU A 55 -7.67 -26.93 -8.04
C GLU A 55 -7.89 -28.10 -7.06
N GLU A 56 -6.88 -28.43 -6.24
CA GLU A 56 -6.96 -29.49 -5.23
C GLU A 56 -8.01 -29.18 -4.13
N ASP A 57 -7.94 -27.97 -3.53
CA ASP A 57 -8.79 -27.61 -2.38
C ASP A 57 -10.16 -27.04 -2.79
N PHE A 58 -10.24 -26.36 -3.93
CA PHE A 58 -11.42 -25.59 -4.36
C PHE A 58 -11.75 -25.75 -5.85
N PRO A 59 -12.09 -26.97 -6.31
CA PRO A 59 -12.34 -27.25 -7.73
C PRO A 59 -13.48 -26.40 -8.33
N GLN A 60 -14.44 -25.96 -7.51
CA GLN A 60 -15.53 -25.10 -7.96
C GLN A 60 -15.06 -23.68 -8.33
N ILE A 61 -14.01 -23.18 -7.69
CA ILE A 61 -13.43 -21.86 -7.97
C ILE A 61 -12.69 -21.90 -9.30
N THR A 62 -11.97 -22.97 -9.58
CA THR A 62 -11.18 -23.11 -10.81
C THR A 62 -12.06 -23.29 -12.03
N GLU A 63 -13.13 -24.08 -11.94
CA GLU A 63 -14.17 -24.16 -12.99
C GLU A 63 -14.80 -22.79 -13.28
N ARG A 64 -15.13 -22.03 -12.23
CA ARG A 64 -15.64 -20.65 -12.39
C ARG A 64 -14.61 -19.72 -13.05
N MET A 65 -13.33 -19.84 -12.72
CA MET A 65 -12.26 -19.05 -13.33
C MET A 65 -12.03 -19.42 -14.81
N LYS A 66 -12.00 -20.71 -15.14
CA LYS A 66 -11.90 -21.23 -16.51
C LYS A 66 -13.05 -20.70 -17.38
N ASN A 67 -14.28 -20.81 -16.89
CA ASN A 67 -15.48 -20.28 -17.57
C ASN A 67 -15.46 -18.74 -17.70
N LYS A 68 -14.93 -18.01 -16.71
CA LYS A 68 -14.82 -16.55 -16.80
C LYS A 68 -13.74 -16.10 -17.80
N SER A 69 -12.71 -16.92 -18.01
CA SER A 69 -11.64 -16.63 -18.96
C SER A 69 -12.11 -16.73 -20.41
N SER A 70 -12.99 -17.69 -20.75
CA SER A 70 -13.57 -17.82 -22.08
C SER A 70 -14.52 -16.65 -22.37
N THR A 71 -15.39 -16.30 -21.42
CA THR A 71 -16.30 -15.14 -21.58
C THR A 71 -15.55 -13.83 -21.77
N LYS A 72 -14.40 -13.64 -21.11
CA LYS A 72 -13.58 -12.43 -21.28
C LYS A 72 -12.99 -12.30 -22.70
N LYS A 73 -12.61 -13.41 -23.34
CA LYS A 73 -12.09 -13.40 -24.72
C LYS A 73 -13.16 -12.96 -25.71
N ASP A 74 -14.40 -13.41 -25.51
CA ASP A 74 -15.54 -13.00 -26.33
C ASP A 74 -15.94 -11.54 -26.07
N LEU A 75 -15.79 -11.03 -24.83
CA LEU A 75 -16.05 -9.62 -24.54
C LEU A 75 -15.02 -8.70 -25.20
N THR A 76 -13.74 -9.10 -25.28
CA THR A 76 -12.71 -8.28 -25.92
C THR A 76 -12.90 -8.11 -27.42
N SER A 77 -13.55 -9.06 -28.11
CA SER A 77 -13.87 -8.92 -29.55
C SER A 77 -15.07 -8.02 -29.82
N LEU A 78 -15.99 -7.91 -28.85
CA LEU A 78 -17.17 -7.02 -28.93
C LEU A 78 -16.85 -5.57 -28.58
N VAL A 79 -15.76 -5.33 -27.83
CA VAL A 79 -15.26 -3.98 -27.56
C VAL A 79 -14.48 -3.49 -28.78
N GLN A 80 -15.21 -2.97 -29.77
CA GLN A 80 -14.61 -2.18 -30.84
C GLN A 80 -14.07 -0.87 -30.24
N VAL A 81 -12.79 -0.86 -29.89
CA VAL A 81 -12.11 0.38 -29.52
C VAL A 81 -12.06 1.22 -30.79
N ARG A 82 -12.81 2.33 -30.81
CA ARG A 82 -12.68 3.30 -31.90
C ARG A 82 -11.22 3.72 -31.98
N PRO A 83 -10.62 3.81 -33.18
CA PRO A 83 -9.27 4.29 -33.33
C PRO A 83 -9.15 5.63 -32.61
N VAL A 84 -8.12 5.77 -31.80
CA VAL A 84 -7.86 7.01 -31.07
C VAL A 84 -7.68 8.09 -32.13
N THR A 85 -8.67 8.96 -32.26
CA THR A 85 -8.53 10.14 -33.10
C THR A 85 -7.38 10.96 -32.51
N PRO A 86 -6.41 11.41 -33.31
CA PRO A 86 -5.23 12.09 -32.79
C PRO A 86 -5.69 13.28 -31.94
N ILE A 87 -5.17 13.34 -30.72
CA ILE A 87 -5.63 14.30 -29.71
C ILE A 87 -5.52 15.76 -30.18
N GLU A 88 -4.60 15.98 -31.12
CA GLU A 88 -4.27 17.25 -31.74
C GLU A 88 -5.39 17.81 -32.62
N GLU A 89 -6.27 16.96 -33.18
CA GLU A 89 -7.45 17.41 -33.94
C GLU A 89 -8.52 18.07 -33.06
N TYR A 90 -8.54 17.80 -31.75
CA TYR A 90 -9.59 18.26 -30.85
C TYR A 90 -9.08 19.20 -29.75
N ILE A 91 -7.86 19.02 -29.27
CA ILE A 91 -7.27 19.85 -28.22
C ILE A 91 -6.54 21.03 -28.84
N HIS A 92 -7.28 22.11 -29.09
CA HIS A 92 -6.71 23.37 -29.52
C HIS A 92 -6.34 24.22 -28.29
N VAL A 93 -5.07 24.23 -27.91
CA VAL A 93 -4.56 25.13 -26.86
C VAL A 93 -4.47 26.54 -27.44
N LYS A 94 -5.48 27.37 -27.18
CA LYS A 94 -5.45 28.78 -27.54
C LYS A 94 -4.36 29.51 -26.74
N PRO A 95 -3.71 30.54 -27.31
CA PRO A 95 -2.72 31.33 -26.58
C PRO A 95 -3.33 31.95 -25.32
N SER A 96 -2.50 32.13 -24.29
CA SER A 96 -2.96 32.71 -23.03
C SER A 96 -3.47 34.15 -23.23
N PRO A 97 -4.58 34.54 -22.59
CA PRO A 97 -5.17 35.87 -22.78
C PRO A 97 -4.33 37.01 -22.21
N ARG A 98 -3.37 36.71 -21.30
CA ARG A 98 -2.43 37.70 -20.76
C ARG A 98 -0.97 37.31 -21.03
N PRO A 99 -0.09 38.27 -21.36
CA PRO A 99 1.28 38.01 -21.82
C PRO A 99 2.21 37.67 -20.65
N PHE A 100 2.91 36.53 -20.60
CA PHE A 100 3.69 36.06 -19.43
C PHE A 100 4.52 37.15 -18.67
N PRO A 101 4.58 37.09 -17.31
CA PRO A 101 5.31 38.07 -16.48
C PRO A 101 6.79 38.12 -16.77
N LYS A 102 7.35 39.33 -16.75
CA LYS A 102 8.79 39.56 -16.92
C LYS A 102 9.58 39.42 -15.62
N THR A 103 8.92 39.50 -14.47
CA THR A 103 9.56 39.50 -13.15
C THR A 103 8.93 38.47 -12.23
N THR A 104 9.74 37.90 -11.33
CA THR A 104 9.30 36.87 -10.37
C THR A 104 8.22 37.40 -9.43
N SER A 105 8.32 38.67 -9.00
CA SER A 105 7.28 39.31 -8.17
C SER A 105 5.94 39.40 -8.90
N GLN A 106 5.95 39.66 -10.22
CA GLN A 106 4.72 39.69 -11.02
C GLN A 106 4.15 38.30 -11.30
N MET A 107 4.94 37.22 -11.19
CA MET A 107 4.41 35.85 -11.27
C MET A 107 3.45 35.54 -10.13
N VAL A 108 3.69 36.11 -8.95
CA VAL A 108 2.84 35.91 -7.78
C VAL A 108 1.46 36.53 -8.02
N GLY A 109 0.42 35.70 -8.02
CA GLY A 109 -0.97 36.16 -8.19
C GLY A 109 -1.36 36.56 -9.62
N TRP A 110 -0.46 36.42 -10.61
CA TRP A 110 -0.72 36.77 -12.02
C TRP A 110 -2.08 36.28 -12.52
N ARG A 111 -2.30 34.96 -12.40
CA ARG A 111 -3.51 34.27 -12.89
C ARG A 111 -4.65 34.41 -11.88
N SER A 112 -4.34 34.46 -10.59
CA SER A 112 -5.34 34.59 -9.52
C SER A 112 -6.01 35.96 -9.48
N ALA A 113 -5.35 37.00 -9.99
CA ALA A 113 -5.95 38.33 -10.15
C ALA A 113 -7.07 38.38 -11.20
N ASP A 114 -7.15 37.37 -12.09
CA ASP A 114 -8.22 37.31 -13.07
C ASP A 114 -9.51 36.79 -12.44
N ARG A 115 -10.54 37.64 -12.40
CA ARG A 115 -11.85 37.19 -11.94
C ARG A 115 -12.47 36.16 -12.90
N SER A 116 -12.13 36.22 -14.19
CA SER A 116 -12.68 35.29 -15.19
C SER A 116 -12.15 33.86 -15.03
N LEU A 117 -10.94 33.70 -14.47
CA LEU A 117 -10.32 32.39 -14.26
C LEU A 117 -10.81 31.72 -12.98
N ALA A 118 -11.41 32.48 -12.05
CA ALA A 118 -12.04 31.99 -10.81
C ALA A 118 -11.23 30.92 -10.06
N LEU A 119 -9.90 31.06 -10.01
CA LEU A 119 -8.99 30.06 -9.44
C LEU A 119 -9.19 29.90 -7.92
N GLU A 120 -9.66 30.94 -7.25
CA GLU A 120 -9.96 30.96 -5.82
C GLU A 120 -11.39 30.44 -5.54
N LYS A 121 -11.66 29.17 -5.86
CA LYS A 121 -12.98 28.52 -5.73
C LYS A 121 -13.56 28.61 -4.30
N TYR A 122 -12.70 28.62 -3.29
CA TYR A 122 -13.06 28.65 -1.88
C TYR A 122 -12.56 29.90 -1.14
N GLY A 123 -12.17 30.94 -1.89
CA GLY A 123 -11.62 32.17 -1.32
C GLY A 123 -12.63 32.98 -0.49
N LYS A 124 -12.36 34.28 -0.34
CA LYS A 124 -13.11 35.25 0.48
C LYS A 124 -14.65 35.28 0.28
N TYR A 125 -15.16 34.64 -0.76
CA TYR A 125 -16.58 34.54 -1.11
C TYR A 125 -17.26 33.23 -0.67
N SER A 126 -16.52 32.29 -0.06
CA SER A 126 -17.13 31.08 0.51
C SER A 126 -18.04 31.47 1.67
N ARG A 127 -19.35 31.38 1.44
CA ARG A 127 -20.34 31.62 2.50
C ARG A 127 -20.33 30.41 3.42
N PRO A 128 -20.20 30.57 4.75
CA PRO A 128 -20.35 29.44 5.66
C PRO A 128 -21.74 28.83 5.42
N LYS A 129 -21.80 27.52 5.18
CA LYS A 129 -23.05 26.80 4.88
C LYS A 129 -23.98 26.63 6.11
N GLY A 130 -23.77 27.44 7.16
CA GLY A 130 -24.35 27.24 8.48
C GLY A 130 -23.60 26.16 9.27
N GLY A 131 -23.80 26.13 10.59
CA GLY A 131 -23.27 25.07 11.45
C GLY A 131 -24.04 23.75 11.25
N LEU A 132 -23.35 22.62 11.43
CA LEU A 132 -23.91 21.26 11.29
C LEU A 132 -25.22 21.07 12.07
N VAL A 133 -25.31 21.65 13.27
CA VAL A 133 -26.51 21.60 14.13
C VAL A 133 -27.75 22.11 13.40
N LYS A 134 -27.63 23.23 12.68
CA LYS A 134 -28.72 23.84 11.92
C LYS A 134 -29.06 23.04 10.66
N GLN A 135 -28.07 22.39 10.04
CA GLN A 135 -28.28 21.57 8.85
C GLN A 135 -29.01 20.26 9.18
N LEU A 136 -28.72 19.69 10.36
CA LEU A 136 -29.27 18.42 10.80
C LEU A 136 -30.53 18.58 11.68
N ASN A 137 -30.98 19.82 11.93
CA ASN A 137 -32.05 20.16 12.87
C ASN A 137 -31.85 19.52 14.25
N TRP A 138 -30.61 19.48 14.73
CA TRP A 138 -30.31 18.88 16.02
C TRP A 138 -30.69 19.83 17.17
N PRO A 139 -31.18 19.27 18.30
CA PRO A 139 -31.38 20.08 19.50
C PRO A 139 -30.04 20.65 19.96
N ASN A 140 -30.05 21.90 20.44
CA ASN A 140 -28.84 22.58 20.90
C ASN A 140 -28.13 21.84 22.04
N GLU A 141 -28.87 21.00 22.76
CA GLU A 141 -28.36 20.13 23.84
C GLU A 141 -27.38 19.06 23.36
N ALA A 142 -27.39 18.69 22.07
CA ALA A 142 -26.54 17.63 21.53
C ALA A 142 -25.07 18.03 21.32
N VAL A 143 -24.73 19.33 21.46
CA VAL A 143 -23.38 19.87 21.29
C VAL A 143 -22.83 20.43 22.61
N SER A 144 -23.43 20.06 23.73
CA SER A 144 -22.95 20.39 25.08
C SER A 144 -21.92 19.41 25.61
#